data_AF-A0AAV5SUF8-F1
#
_entry.id   AF-A0AAV5SUF8-F1
#
_cell.length_a   1.000
_cell.length_b   1.000
_cell.length_c   1.000
_cell.angle_alpha   90.00
_cell.angle_beta   90.00
_cell.angle_gamma   90.00
#
_symmetry.space_group_name_H-M   'P 1'
#
loop_
_entity.id
_entity.type
_entity.pdbx_description
1 polymer ?
#
loop_
_entity_poly.entity_id
_entity_poly.type
_entity_poly.pdbx_seq_one_letter_code
_entity_poly.pdbx_strand_id
1 'polypeptide(L)'
;MAVEFIRQIGELQNETQERGAMCNQVRDGKRYVYRIIDVPEKDGILVDATESQLEGLRLKAVHRGKIIYERPKKQEKPSIEKLSENVVVIGSVYPGYDFGYVDSSSRFIHNMIIPTLEVFDMEKMEAHAVVAADLPEAFYRVAGIHEGKITVQAGSVVFSAQLPEKYI
;
A
#
# COMPACT_ATOMS: atom_id res chain seq x y z
N MET A 1 -2.15 -10.36 -23.48
CA MET A 1 -2.64 -8.97 -23.44
C MET A 1 -1.50 -8.07 -23.88
N ALA A 2 -1.76 -7.16 -24.82
CA ALA A 2 -0.80 -6.11 -25.14
C ALA A 2 -0.73 -5.15 -23.95
N VAL A 3 0.48 -4.76 -23.55
CA VAL A 3 0.68 -3.67 -22.60
C VAL A 3 0.43 -2.39 -23.39
N GLU A 4 -0.73 -1.77 -23.18
CA GLU A 4 -1.05 -0.47 -23.76
C GLU A 4 -0.33 0.60 -22.93
N PHE A 5 0.47 1.43 -23.59
CA PHE A 5 1.07 2.58 -22.95
C PHE A 5 -0.03 3.56 -22.55
N ILE A 6 -0.17 3.82 -21.26
CA ILE A 6 -1.25 4.68 -20.75
C ILE A 6 -0.89 6.15 -20.93
N ARG A 7 0.28 6.56 -20.40
CA ARG A 7 0.77 7.95 -20.43
C ARG A 7 2.21 8.07 -19.92
N GLN A 8 2.82 9.24 -20.08
CA GLN A 8 4.08 9.61 -19.43
C GLN A 8 3.83 10.45 -18.17
N ILE A 9 4.56 10.18 -17.08
CA ILE A 9 4.50 11.00 -15.86
C ILE A 9 5.14 12.37 -16.12
N GLY A 10 4.49 13.44 -15.64
CA GLY A 10 4.97 14.81 -15.75
C GLY A 10 4.40 15.59 -16.94
N GLU A 11 3.56 14.95 -17.77
CA GLU A 11 2.81 15.64 -18.83
C GLU A 11 1.68 16.51 -18.27
N LEU A 12 1.15 16.14 -17.11
CA LEU A 12 0.11 16.89 -16.44
C LEU A 12 0.70 18.03 -15.62
N GLN A 13 0.05 19.19 -15.70
CA GLN A 13 0.43 20.35 -14.90
C GLN A 13 0.31 20.04 -13.39
N ASN A 14 1.34 20.42 -12.63
CA ASN A 14 1.45 20.20 -11.18
C ASN A 14 1.32 18.72 -10.77
N GLU A 15 1.70 17.78 -11.65
CA GLU A 15 1.88 16.39 -11.30
C GLU A 15 3.27 16.18 -10.67
N THR A 16 3.33 15.37 -9.62
CA THR A 16 4.57 14.93 -9.01
C THR A 16 4.55 13.42 -8.86
N GLN A 17 5.65 12.76 -9.24
CA GLN A 17 5.85 11.36 -8.93
C GLN A 17 6.14 11.20 -7.44
N GLU A 18 5.37 10.33 -6.80
CA GLU A 18 5.56 9.95 -5.42
C GLU A 18 6.38 8.66 -5.33
N ARG A 19 6.71 8.21 -4.12
CA ARG A 19 7.43 6.95 -3.95
C ARG A 19 6.65 5.76 -4.52
N GLY A 20 7.40 4.82 -5.09
CA GLY A 20 6.85 3.61 -5.70
C GLY A 20 6.09 3.93 -7.00
N ALA A 21 4.95 3.28 -7.18
CA ALA A 21 4.10 3.41 -8.35
C ALA A 21 2.97 4.44 -8.15
N MET A 22 3.21 5.47 -7.33
CA MET A 22 2.22 6.48 -6.96
C MET A 22 2.54 7.82 -7.60
N CYS A 23 1.49 8.58 -7.90
CA CYS A 23 1.57 9.94 -8.39
C CYS A 23 0.58 10.82 -7.62
N ASN A 24 0.89 12.11 -7.52
CA ASN A 24 -0.05 13.11 -7.05
C ASN A 24 -0.18 14.23 -8.08
N GLN A 25 -1.32 14.92 -8.08
CA GLN A 25 -1.55 16.10 -8.89
C GLN A 25 -2.32 17.16 -8.10
N VAL A 26 -1.94 18.43 -8.25
CA VAL A 26 -2.71 19.56 -7.73
C VAL A 26 -3.53 20.21 -8.84
N ARG A 27 -4.87 20.11 -8.74
CA ARG A 27 -5.84 20.75 -9.66
C ARG A 27 -6.84 21.57 -8.85
N ASP A 28 -7.03 22.84 -9.23
CA ASP A 28 -7.94 23.78 -8.55
C ASP A 28 -7.67 23.89 -7.03
N GLY A 29 -6.38 23.90 -6.65
CA GLY A 29 -5.94 23.95 -5.25
C GLY A 29 -6.18 22.67 -4.45
N LYS A 30 -6.64 21.59 -5.08
CA LYS A 30 -6.91 20.30 -4.45
C LYS A 30 -5.90 19.25 -4.88
N ARG A 31 -5.40 18.45 -3.93
CA ARG A 31 -4.46 17.35 -4.19
C ARG A 31 -5.22 16.07 -4.49
N TYR A 32 -4.86 15.40 -5.58
CA TYR A 32 -5.38 14.09 -5.96
C TYR A 32 -4.22 13.08 -6.00
N VAL A 33 -4.50 11.83 -5.64
CA VAL A 33 -3.53 10.73 -5.64
C VAL A 33 -4.06 9.58 -6.49
N TYR A 34 -3.17 8.95 -7.25
CA TYR A 34 -3.49 7.81 -8.11
C TYR A 34 -2.24 6.97 -8.38
N ARG A 35 -2.41 5.76 -8.92
CA ARG A 35 -1.29 4.90 -9.31
C ARG A 35 -0.78 5.31 -10.69
N ILE A 36 0.46 4.98 -11.01
CA ILE A 36 1.07 5.24 -12.33
C ILE A 36 0.26 4.65 -13.50
N ILE A 37 -0.47 3.55 -13.23
CA ILE A 37 -1.31 2.85 -14.21
C ILE A 37 -2.74 3.40 -14.32
N ASP A 38 -3.11 4.36 -13.48
CA ASP A 38 -4.46 4.90 -13.43
C ASP A 38 -4.60 6.09 -14.40
N VAL A 39 -5.84 6.39 -14.81
CA VAL A 39 -6.17 7.60 -15.57
C VAL A 39 -6.48 8.73 -14.59
N PRO A 40 -5.62 9.76 -14.46
CA PRO A 40 -5.71 10.74 -13.37
C PRO A 40 -7.07 11.44 -13.25
N GLU A 41 -7.71 11.75 -14.37
CA GLU A 41 -9.00 12.45 -14.40
C GLU A 41 -10.18 11.59 -13.94
N LYS A 42 -10.05 10.27 -14.03
CA LYS A 42 -11.12 9.30 -13.71
C LYS A 42 -10.89 8.63 -12.35
N ASP A 43 -9.64 8.27 -12.10
CA ASP A 43 -9.24 7.40 -10.99
C ASP A 43 -8.55 8.17 -9.86
N GLY A 44 -8.23 9.46 -10.09
CA GLY A 44 -7.64 10.34 -9.08
C GLY A 44 -8.52 10.50 -7.85
N ILE A 45 -7.99 10.11 -6.68
CA ILE A 45 -8.67 10.22 -5.40
C ILE A 45 -8.28 11.54 -4.76
N LEU A 46 -9.26 12.41 -4.50
CA LEU A 46 -9.07 13.65 -3.76
C LEU A 46 -8.53 13.36 -2.37
N VAL A 47 -7.47 14.01 -1.92
CA VAL A 47 -6.99 13.91 -0.54
C VAL A 47 -7.89 14.79 0.35
N ASP A 48 -8.71 14.17 1.20
CA ASP A 48 -9.65 14.86 2.10
C ASP A 48 -9.11 15.02 3.54
N ALA A 49 -7.80 15.27 3.66
CA ALA A 49 -7.10 15.55 4.91
C ALA A 49 -6.25 16.83 4.78
N THR A 50 -6.08 17.57 5.88
CA THR A 50 -5.25 18.78 5.89
C THR A 50 -3.76 18.42 5.84
N GLU A 51 -2.93 19.35 5.34
CA GLU A 51 -1.46 19.14 5.36
C GLU A 51 -0.93 18.91 6.80
N SER A 52 -1.52 19.55 7.81
CA SER A 52 -1.17 19.31 9.22
C SER A 52 -1.52 17.90 9.71
N GLN A 53 -2.61 17.29 9.22
CA GLN A 53 -2.95 15.90 9.55
C GLN A 53 -2.03 14.90 8.86
N LEU A 54 -1.47 15.27 7.70
CA LEU A 54 -0.58 14.44 6.89
C LEU A 54 0.90 14.65 7.24
N GLU A 55 1.20 15.61 8.13
CA GLU A 55 2.57 15.96 8.48
C GLU A 55 3.33 14.74 9.03
N GLY A 56 4.48 14.46 8.43
CA GLY A 56 5.32 13.32 8.80
C GLY A 56 4.81 11.95 8.34
N LEU A 57 3.64 11.85 7.70
CA LEU A 57 3.16 10.62 7.09
C LEU A 57 3.75 10.43 5.69
N ARG A 58 3.86 9.17 5.25
CA ARG A 58 4.35 8.84 3.90
C ARG A 58 3.23 8.24 3.07
N LEU A 59 2.98 8.81 1.89
CA LEU A 59 2.08 8.19 0.92
C LEU A 59 2.65 6.83 0.52
N LYS A 60 1.80 5.81 0.53
CA LYS A 60 2.24 4.43 0.47
C LYS A 60 1.50 3.66 -0.63
N ALA A 61 0.19 3.79 -0.72
CA ALA A 61 -0.59 3.13 -1.77
C ALA A 61 -1.96 3.80 -2.02
N VAL A 62 -2.63 3.33 -3.07
CA VAL A 62 -4.07 3.46 -3.26
C VAL A 62 -4.70 2.06 -3.23
N HIS A 63 -5.75 1.90 -2.43
CA HIS A 63 -6.44 0.63 -2.23
C HIS A 63 -7.95 0.87 -2.08
N ARG A 64 -8.77 0.28 -2.96
CA ARG A 64 -10.24 0.35 -2.87
C ARG A 64 -10.79 1.78 -2.73
N GLY A 65 -10.26 2.72 -3.51
CA GLY A 65 -10.68 4.13 -3.45
C GLY A 65 -10.23 4.87 -2.18
N LYS A 66 -9.31 4.28 -1.40
CA LYS A 66 -8.67 4.89 -0.24
C LYS A 66 -7.19 5.15 -0.51
N ILE A 67 -6.68 6.23 0.05
CA ILE A 67 -5.29 6.62 0.05
C ILE A 67 -4.66 6.11 1.35
N ILE A 68 -3.61 5.32 1.22
CA ILE A 68 -2.93 4.70 2.35
C ILE A 68 -1.66 5.48 2.64
N TYR A 69 -1.58 6.01 3.85
CA TYR A 69 -0.38 6.61 4.42
C TYR A 69 0.24 5.67 5.45
N GLU A 70 1.55 5.73 5.59
CA GLU A 70 2.30 4.99 6.61
C GLU A 70 3.01 5.95 7.56
N ARG A 71 2.98 5.61 8.85
CA ARG A 71 3.85 6.23 9.85
C ARG A 71 5.28 5.75 9.64
N PRO A 72 6.25 6.64 9.40
CA PRO A 72 7.63 6.23 9.09
C PRO A 72 8.38 5.66 10.30
N LYS A 73 7.88 5.90 11.51
CA LYS A 73 8.48 5.41 12.75
C LYS A 73 8.01 3.98 13.03
N LYS A 74 8.95 3.12 13.42
CA LYS A 74 8.66 1.76 13.90
C LYS A 74 7.63 1.79 15.03
N GLN A 75 6.60 0.97 14.91
CA GLN A 75 5.58 0.75 15.94
C GLN A 75 5.91 -0.48 16.78
N GLU A 76 5.37 -0.55 17.98
CA GLU A 76 5.46 -1.76 18.83
C GLU A 76 4.57 -2.89 18.31
N LYS A 77 3.44 -2.54 17.70
CA LYS A 77 2.47 -3.44 17.07
C LYS A 77 1.93 -2.81 15.78
N PRO A 78 1.47 -3.60 14.81
CA PRO A 78 0.86 -3.03 13.63
C PRO A 78 -0.44 -2.31 14.03
N SER A 79 -0.76 -1.24 13.32
CA SER A 79 -1.98 -0.44 13.54
C SER A 79 -2.54 0.04 12.23
N ILE A 80 -3.85 0.28 12.22
CA ILE A 80 -4.58 0.89 11.12
C ILE A 80 -5.64 1.82 11.73
N GLU A 81 -5.83 2.99 11.13
CA GLU A 81 -6.84 3.94 11.56
C GLU A 81 -7.40 4.73 10.38
N LYS A 82 -8.65 5.19 10.55
CA LYS A 82 -9.30 6.10 9.61
C LYS A 82 -8.91 7.52 9.99
N LEU A 83 -8.25 8.24 9.08
CA LEU A 83 -7.95 9.65 9.27
C LEU A 83 -9.09 10.54 8.75
N SER A 84 -9.69 10.13 7.63
CA SER A 84 -10.80 10.82 6.95
C SER A 84 -11.60 9.83 6.11
N GLU A 85 -12.56 10.29 5.27
CA GLU A 85 -13.37 9.37 4.49
C GLU A 85 -12.54 8.56 3.50
N ASN A 86 -11.54 9.17 2.85
CA ASN A 86 -10.70 8.45 1.89
C ASN A 86 -9.23 8.30 2.29
N VAL A 87 -8.81 8.76 3.47
CA VAL A 87 -7.44 8.57 3.96
C VAL A 87 -7.39 7.59 5.14
N VAL A 88 -6.53 6.58 4.99
CA VAL A 88 -6.23 5.58 6.02
C VAL A 88 -4.75 5.64 6.36
N VAL A 89 -4.44 5.53 7.65
CA VAL A 89 -3.06 5.54 8.14
C VAL A 89 -2.74 4.18 8.73
N ILE A 90 -1.64 3.58 8.28
CA ILE A 90 -1.09 2.36 8.85
C ILE A 90 0.19 2.66 9.63
N GLY A 91 0.43 1.86 10.67
CA GLY A 91 1.69 1.83 11.38
C GLY A 91 2.25 0.42 11.35
N SER A 92 3.48 0.24 10.89
CA SER A 92 4.16 -1.05 10.79
C SER A 92 5.19 -1.24 11.90
N VAL A 93 5.42 -2.48 12.31
CA VAL A 93 6.53 -2.88 13.18
C VAL A 93 7.86 -2.81 12.43
N TYR A 94 7.82 -2.86 11.09
CA TYR A 94 8.99 -2.72 10.23
C TYR A 94 8.64 -1.78 9.06
N PRO A 95 8.51 -0.46 9.32
CA PRO A 95 8.16 0.48 8.27
C PRO A 95 9.23 0.46 7.18
N GLY A 96 8.81 0.43 5.93
CA GLY A 96 9.71 0.20 4.80
C GLY A 96 9.55 1.19 3.66
N TYR A 97 10.36 1.00 2.63
CA TYR A 97 10.31 1.81 1.43
C TYR A 97 9.22 1.33 0.47
N ASP A 98 9.18 0.04 0.16
CA ASP A 98 8.16 -0.54 -0.71
C ASP A 98 6.95 -1.05 0.07
N PHE A 99 5.79 -1.08 -0.60
CA PHE A 99 4.61 -1.78 -0.10
C PHE A 99 4.72 -3.27 -0.48
N GLY A 100 4.12 -4.13 0.34
CA GLY A 100 3.69 -5.46 -0.12
C GLY A 100 2.58 -5.39 -1.17
N TYR A 101 1.65 -6.33 -1.13
CA TYR A 101 0.64 -6.52 -2.16
C TYR A 101 -0.67 -5.80 -1.80
N VAL A 102 -1.13 -4.95 -2.72
CA VAL A 102 -2.27 -4.05 -2.54
C VAL A 102 -3.24 -4.25 -3.70
N ASP A 103 -3.93 -5.39 -3.71
CA ASP A 103 -4.98 -5.64 -4.69
C ASP A 103 -6.29 -5.02 -4.21
N SER A 104 -6.90 -4.20 -5.07
CA SER A 104 -8.19 -3.59 -4.76
C SER A 104 -9.35 -4.60 -4.73
N SER A 105 -9.17 -5.83 -5.22
CA SER A 105 -10.17 -6.90 -5.11
C SER A 105 -10.31 -7.43 -3.67
N SER A 106 -9.23 -7.43 -2.89
CA SER A 106 -9.20 -7.91 -1.50
C SER A 106 -9.53 -6.78 -0.53
N ARG A 107 -10.19 -7.10 0.59
CA ARG A 107 -10.34 -6.15 1.71
C ARG A 107 -9.06 -5.96 2.52
N PHE A 108 -8.06 -6.82 2.29
CA PHE A 108 -6.85 -6.87 3.07
C PHE A 108 -5.70 -6.20 2.32
N ILE A 109 -4.87 -5.51 3.10
CA ILE A 109 -3.56 -5.07 2.66
C ILE A 109 -2.52 -5.98 3.31
N HIS A 110 -1.62 -6.54 2.49
CA HIS A 110 -0.58 -7.46 2.95
C HIS A 110 0.79 -6.82 2.84
N ASN A 111 1.51 -6.72 3.95
CA ASN A 111 2.86 -6.18 4.01
C ASN A 111 3.83 -7.19 4.65
N MET A 112 5.01 -7.33 4.08
CA MET A 112 6.04 -8.22 4.62
C MET A 112 7.39 -7.63 4.27
N ILE A 113 8.21 -7.35 5.28
CA ILE A 113 9.54 -6.72 5.15
C ILE A 113 10.60 -7.55 5.88
N ILE A 114 10.23 -8.22 6.95
CA ILE A 114 10.99 -9.24 7.70
C ILE A 114 10.12 -10.53 7.63
N PRO A 115 10.51 -11.71 8.14
CA PRO A 115 9.62 -12.87 8.25
C PRO A 115 8.38 -12.65 9.16
N THR A 116 7.77 -11.47 9.12
CA THR A 116 6.50 -11.09 9.71
C THR A 116 5.61 -10.58 8.58
N LEU A 117 4.51 -11.29 8.35
CA LEU A 117 3.41 -10.84 7.50
C LEU A 117 2.47 -9.99 8.33
N GLU A 118 2.39 -8.70 8.04
CA GLU A 118 1.38 -7.80 8.56
C GLU A 118 0.17 -7.81 7.62
N VAL A 119 -1.02 -7.93 8.19
CA VAL A 119 -2.30 -7.91 7.49
C VAL A 119 -3.15 -6.80 8.08
N PHE A 120 -3.60 -5.88 7.24
CA PHE A 120 -4.48 -4.79 7.63
C PHE A 120 -5.86 -5.01 7.01
N ASP A 121 -6.87 -5.21 7.86
CA ASP A 121 -8.28 -5.36 7.47
C ASP A 121 -8.91 -3.97 7.32
N MET A 122 -9.20 -3.59 6.07
CA MET A 122 -9.75 -2.27 5.73
C MET A 122 -11.24 -2.12 6.06
N GLU A 123 -11.96 -3.22 6.29
CA GLU A 123 -13.39 -3.18 6.67
C GLU A 123 -13.54 -3.04 8.18
N LYS A 124 -12.75 -3.81 8.93
CA LYS A 124 -12.81 -3.79 10.40
C LYS A 124 -11.90 -2.75 11.03
N MET A 125 -10.96 -2.20 10.27
CA MET A 125 -9.88 -1.36 10.78
C MET A 125 -9.09 -2.06 11.89
N GLU A 126 -8.73 -3.32 11.61
CA GLU A 126 -7.92 -4.15 12.49
C GLU A 126 -6.58 -4.48 11.82
N ALA A 127 -5.52 -4.56 12.63
CA ALA A 127 -4.20 -4.92 12.16
C ALA A 127 -3.72 -6.18 12.87
N HIS A 128 -3.17 -7.10 12.10
CA HIS A 128 -2.65 -8.38 12.58
C HIS A 128 -1.20 -8.56 12.12
N ALA A 129 -0.40 -9.23 12.95
CA ALA A 129 0.91 -9.71 12.56
C ALA A 129 0.93 -11.24 12.66
N VAL A 130 1.46 -11.88 11.62
CA VAL A 130 1.72 -13.32 11.57
C VAL A 130 3.21 -13.49 11.39
N VAL A 131 3.89 -14.02 12.41
CA VAL A 131 5.33 -14.31 12.35
C VAL A 131 5.52 -15.65 11.63
N ALA A 132 6.32 -15.67 10.57
CA ALA A 132 6.79 -16.87 9.92
C ALA A 132 8.06 -17.36 10.65
N ALA A 133 7.97 -18.50 11.33
CA ALA A 133 9.06 -19.01 12.17
C ALA A 133 10.25 -19.60 11.35
N ASP A 134 10.01 -20.01 10.10
CA ASP A 134 10.96 -20.83 9.33
C ASP A 134 11.56 -20.11 8.11
N LEU A 135 11.53 -18.78 8.08
CA LEU A 135 12.07 -17.99 6.98
C LEU A 135 13.38 -17.31 7.37
N PRO A 136 14.40 -17.27 6.49
CA PRO A 136 15.66 -16.60 6.78
C PRO A 136 15.43 -15.11 7.06
N GLU A 137 16.29 -14.51 7.88
CA GLU A 137 16.26 -13.07 8.11
C GLU A 137 16.71 -12.34 6.84
N ALA A 138 15.73 -11.81 6.11
CA ALA A 138 15.92 -11.14 4.83
C ALA A 138 14.85 -10.07 4.63
N PHE A 139 15.05 -9.21 3.64
CA PHE A 139 14.00 -8.31 3.18
C PHE A 139 13.04 -9.03 2.26
N TYR A 140 11.80 -9.15 2.71
CA TYR A 140 10.72 -9.76 1.95
C TYR A 140 9.91 -8.68 1.23
N ARG A 141 9.17 -9.11 0.21
CA ARG A 141 8.11 -8.34 -0.43
C ARG A 141 7.00 -9.31 -0.83
N VAL A 142 5.75 -8.94 -0.58
CA VAL A 142 4.62 -9.71 -1.12
C VAL A 142 4.47 -9.38 -2.61
N ALA A 143 4.63 -10.40 -3.46
CA ALA A 143 4.55 -10.27 -4.91
C ALA A 143 3.12 -10.44 -5.44
N GLY A 144 2.30 -11.26 -4.76
CA GLY A 144 0.93 -11.52 -5.19
C GLY A 144 0.19 -12.47 -4.26
N ILE A 145 -1.13 -12.44 -4.36
CA ILE A 145 -2.01 -13.44 -3.75
C ILE A 145 -2.94 -13.97 -4.84
N HIS A 146 -3.03 -15.28 -4.99
CA HIS A 146 -3.90 -15.93 -5.96
C HIS A 146 -4.48 -17.22 -5.37
N GLU A 147 -5.80 -17.37 -5.41
CA GLU A 147 -6.51 -18.53 -4.85
C GLU A 147 -6.10 -18.82 -3.39
N GLY A 148 -5.95 -17.77 -2.57
CA GLY A 148 -5.55 -17.86 -1.17
C GLY A 148 -4.06 -18.19 -0.94
N LYS A 149 -3.25 -18.34 -1.99
CA LYS A 149 -1.79 -18.54 -1.86
C LYS A 149 -1.07 -17.21 -1.96
N ILE A 150 -0.33 -16.86 -0.91
CA ILE A 150 0.57 -15.71 -0.91
C ILE A 150 1.90 -16.11 -1.56
N THR A 151 2.41 -15.24 -2.44
CA THR A 151 3.73 -15.35 -3.04
C THR A 151 4.59 -14.21 -2.54
N VAL A 152 5.77 -14.53 -2.02
CA VAL A 152 6.72 -13.59 -1.43
C VAL A 152 8.08 -13.72 -2.09
N GLN A 153 8.77 -12.60 -2.26
CA GLN A 153 10.10 -12.52 -2.84
C GLN A 153 11.11 -12.07 -1.77
N ALA A 154 12.26 -12.73 -1.70
CA ALA A 154 13.42 -12.31 -0.94
C ALA A 154 14.66 -12.36 -1.84
N GLY A 155 15.09 -11.20 -2.34
CA GLY A 155 16.14 -11.13 -3.37
C GLY A 155 15.73 -11.88 -4.64
N SER A 156 16.52 -12.87 -5.03
CA SER A 156 16.24 -13.74 -6.19
C SER A 156 15.34 -14.94 -5.88
N VAL A 157 15.00 -15.16 -4.60
CA VAL A 157 14.23 -16.32 -4.19
C VAL A 157 12.75 -15.96 -4.07
N VAL A 158 11.89 -16.84 -4.58
CA VAL A 158 10.44 -16.70 -4.52
C VAL A 158 9.86 -17.90 -3.79
N PHE A 159 8.97 -17.64 -2.84
CA PHE A 159 8.28 -18.63 -2.05
C PHE A 159 6.79 -18.42 -2.16
N SER A 160 6.02 -19.49 -2.02
CA SER A 160 4.57 -19.39 -1.89
C SER A 160 4.06 -20.25 -0.74
N ALA A 161 3.05 -19.77 -0.03
CA ALA A 161 2.42 -20.46 1.07
C ALA A 161 0.90 -20.24 1.04
N GLN A 162 0.15 -21.14 1.65
CA GLN A 162 -1.28 -20.95 1.86
C GLN A 162 -1.50 -19.88 2.94
N LEU A 163 -2.35 -18.89 2.68
CA LEU A 163 -2.79 -17.95 3.71
C LEU A 163 -3.76 -18.63 4.68
N PRO A 164 -3.74 -18.26 5.97
CA PRO A 164 -4.82 -18.59 6.87
C PRO A 164 -6.17 -18.13 6.29
N GLU A 165 -7.20 -18.97 6.35
CA GLU A 165 -8.51 -18.71 5.73
C GLU A 165 -9.11 -17.35 6.10
N LYS A 166 -8.88 -16.88 7.33
CA LYS A 166 -9.34 -15.57 7.80
C LYS A 166 -8.72 -14.37 7.06
N TYR A 167 -7.68 -14.58 6.26
CA TYR A 167 -6.93 -13.54 5.51
C TYR A 167 -7.00 -13.74 3.99
N ILE A 168 -7.88 -14.64 3.52
CA ILE A 168 -8.19 -14.80 2.09
C ILE A 168 -9.24 -13.78 1.68
#